data_AF-A0A382NFD8-F1
#
_entry.id   AF-A0A382NFD8-F1
#
_cell.length_a   1.000
_cell.length_b   1.000
_cell.length_c   1.000
_cell.angle_alpha   90.00
_cell.angle_beta   90.00
_cell.angle_gamma   90.00
#
_symmetry.space_group_name_H-M   'P 1'
#
loop_
_entity.id
_entity.type
_entity.pdbx_description
1 polymer ?
#
loop_
_entity_poly.entity_id
_entity_poly.type
_entity_poly.pdbx_seq_one_letter_code
_entity_poly.pdbx_strand_id
1 'polypeptide(L)'
;LLVRTDQSTPQVIMAKSAQLDYDEGTREAWLELLNGYTYLGGDTEEDFTVVTFESQGELLRDESGFDAIAPVQKDERMMQLGELNAKIGELEKAGLPFAKYQVEVHKKFAIPIASLVMALIALPLGVSTKRHTKATGYLVAIGVIAIYYQFIENGEKFAEEGVISAWLGMWMANILVGGAALFLLRRKAREKDFGVSDRMLRCLDWLYGRALKTWDTWGPRNGPRRKSIKASIPSGVGVSNIRGLRFPRILDRLVLSQFARIFPMALLGLVVMWLTGEYLERADDVYSAGASRWVILEYLAFQLPLILTMTIPIATILAVLIVFSLMSKHNEVVAVLAGGTSVFRLAAPALVPVILLTGIQYGISDYIV
;
A
#
# COMPACT_ATOMS: atom_id res chain seq x y z
N LEU A 1 28.74 21.60 21.20
CA LEU A 1 30.20 21.47 20.98
C LEU A 1 30.41 21.41 19.49
N LEU A 2 31.14 22.36 18.94
CA LEU A 2 31.48 22.42 17.52
C LEU A 2 33.00 22.31 17.38
N VAL A 3 33.46 21.49 16.43
CA VAL A 3 34.89 21.29 16.15
C VAL A 3 35.12 21.65 14.70
N ARG A 4 36.03 22.58 14.44
CA ARG A 4 36.45 22.95 13.09
C ARG A 4 37.92 22.64 12.90
N THR A 5 38.19 21.76 11.95
CA THR A 5 39.53 21.33 11.54
C THR A 5 39.90 21.84 10.14
N ASP A 6 39.02 22.63 9.51
CA ASP A 6 39.15 23.15 8.15
C ASP A 6 39.98 24.45 8.06
N GLN A 7 40.26 25.09 9.21
CA GLN A 7 41.02 26.34 9.30
C GLN A 7 42.51 26.09 9.60
N SER A 8 43.37 27.07 9.31
CA SER A 8 44.82 27.00 9.53
C SER A 8 45.23 26.74 10.99
N THR A 9 44.33 27.00 11.93
CA THR A 9 44.44 26.64 13.34
C THR A 9 43.16 25.90 13.73
N PRO A 10 43.23 24.68 14.31
CA PRO A 10 42.05 23.97 14.76
C PRO A 10 41.37 24.74 15.88
N GLN A 11 40.04 24.79 15.85
CA GLN A 11 39.25 25.48 16.87
C GLN A 11 38.14 24.59 17.43
N VAL A 12 37.94 24.68 18.74
CA VAL A 12 36.86 23.97 19.46
C VAL A 12 36.00 24.99 20.16
N ILE A 13 34.72 25.05 19.80
CA ILE A 13 33.74 25.99 20.36
C ILE A 13 32.79 25.25 21.29
N MET A 14 32.69 25.71 22.53
CA MET A 14 31.73 25.22 23.52
C MET A 14 30.86 26.36 24.01
N ALA A 15 29.56 26.12 24.16
CA ALA A 15 28.61 27.11 24.68
C ALA A 15 27.58 26.42 25.57
N LYS A 16 27.04 27.18 26.53
CA LYS A 16 26.04 26.68 27.47
C LYS A 16 24.69 26.45 26.80
N SER A 17 24.33 27.30 25.85
CA SER A 17 23.09 27.22 25.09
C SER A 17 23.34 27.74 23.68
N ALA A 18 22.54 27.28 22.73
CA ALA A 18 22.59 27.74 21.36
C ALA A 18 21.15 28.02 20.91
N GLN A 19 20.95 29.11 20.18
CA GLN A 19 19.70 29.43 19.51
C GLN A 19 19.92 29.30 18.01
N LEU A 20 19.01 28.60 17.34
CA LEU A 20 19.05 28.49 15.89
C LEU A 20 18.22 29.65 15.31
N ASP A 21 18.89 30.52 14.57
CA ASP A 21 18.25 31.54 13.74
C ASP A 21 18.29 31.11 12.29
N TYR A 22 17.17 31.28 11.61
CA TYR A 22 16.89 30.65 10.34
C TYR A 22 16.24 31.67 9.41
N ASP A 23 16.86 31.89 8.26
CA ASP A 23 16.34 32.79 7.24
C ASP A 23 15.87 31.98 6.01
N GLU A 24 14.55 31.89 5.85
CA GLU A 24 13.89 31.22 4.72
C GLU A 24 14.27 31.83 3.36
N GLY A 25 14.59 33.12 3.33
CA GLY A 25 14.90 33.83 2.09
C GLY A 25 16.30 33.54 1.57
N THR A 26 17.28 33.45 2.47
CA THR A 26 18.70 33.27 2.13
C THR A 26 19.16 31.80 2.18
N ARG A 27 18.34 30.90 2.74
CA ARG A 27 18.68 29.50 3.00
C ARG A 27 19.93 29.34 3.86
N GLU A 28 20.13 30.26 4.80
CA GLU A 28 21.23 30.23 5.75
C GLU A 28 20.70 29.90 7.15
N ALA A 29 21.40 29.02 7.84
CA ALA A 29 21.15 28.69 9.24
C ALA A 29 22.31 29.24 10.07
N TRP A 30 21.97 30.12 11.01
CA TRP A 30 22.89 30.69 11.97
C TRP A 30 22.67 30.04 13.32
N LEU A 31 23.74 29.54 13.92
CA LEU A 31 23.72 29.07 15.29
C LEU A 31 24.27 30.19 16.19
N GLU A 32 23.39 30.88 16.88
CA GLU A 32 23.76 31.86 17.90
C GLU A 32 24.12 31.14 19.20
N LEU A 33 25.41 31.04 19.48
CA LEU A 33 25.97 30.42 20.67
C LEU A 33 25.99 31.44 21.80
N LEU A 34 25.37 31.09 22.93
CA LEU A 34 25.26 31.97 24.09
C LEU A 34 26.10 31.44 25.26
N ASN A 35 26.88 32.34 25.87
CA ASN A 35 27.74 32.08 27.01
C ASN A 35 28.67 30.88 26.80
N GLY A 36 29.74 31.12 26.03
CA GLY A 36 30.67 30.07 25.63
C GLY A 36 32.14 30.48 25.64
N TYR A 37 32.96 29.52 25.24
CA TYR A 37 34.40 29.66 25.13
C TYR A 37 34.89 28.90 23.89
N THR A 38 35.80 29.54 23.17
CA THR A 38 36.47 28.99 22.00
C THR A 38 37.93 28.71 22.35
N TYR A 39 38.35 27.48 22.14
CA TYR A 39 39.75 27.07 22.20
C TYR A 39 40.34 27.23 20.81
N LEU A 40 41.35 28.10 20.68
CA LEU A 40 42.15 28.28 19.47
C LEU A 40 43.46 27.52 19.68
N GLY A 41 43.74 26.57 18.78
CA GLY A 41 44.80 25.59 18.97
C GLY A 41 46.22 26.10 18.72
N GLY A 42 47.13 25.47 19.46
CA GLY A 42 48.54 25.23 19.16
C GLY A 42 48.86 23.78 19.53
N ASP A 43 49.95 23.24 18.99
CA ASP A 43 50.28 21.80 19.02
C ASP A 43 50.75 21.29 20.40
N THR A 44 50.96 22.18 21.37
CA THR A 44 51.49 21.89 22.71
C THR A 44 50.55 22.34 23.83
N GLU A 45 50.67 21.72 25.01
CA GLU A 45 49.89 22.05 26.23
C GLU A 45 50.00 23.53 26.67
N GLU A 46 50.98 24.27 26.16
CA GLU A 46 51.24 25.67 26.51
C GLU A 46 50.80 26.67 25.43
N ASP A 47 50.33 26.22 24.27
CA ASP A 47 50.08 27.09 23.10
C ASP A 47 48.60 27.13 22.71
N PHE A 48 47.70 27.19 23.70
CA PHE A 48 46.26 27.37 23.42
C PHE A 48 45.76 28.71 23.95
N THR A 49 44.95 29.39 23.12
CA THR A 49 44.26 30.62 23.53
C THR A 49 42.80 30.30 23.77
N VAL A 50 42.29 30.65 24.94
CA VAL A 50 40.86 30.55 25.26
C VAL A 50 40.23 31.93 25.13
N VAL A 51 39.23 32.04 24.25
CA VAL A 51 38.44 33.25 24.07
C VAL A 51 37.04 33.01 24.64
N THR A 52 36.63 33.78 25.65
CA THR A 52 35.26 33.74 26.18
C THR A 52 34.36 34.69 25.42
N PHE A 53 33.13 34.28 25.13
CA PHE A 53 32.15 35.08 24.41
C PHE A 53 30.77 35.01 25.08
N GLU A 54 30.04 36.13 25.01
CA GLU A 54 28.67 36.25 25.54
C GLU A 54 27.64 35.81 24.49
N SER A 55 27.80 36.26 23.23
CA SER A 55 27.09 35.77 22.05
C SER A 55 28.06 35.67 20.86
N GLN A 56 27.99 34.57 20.11
CA GLN A 56 28.72 34.36 18.85
C GLN A 56 27.82 33.64 17.84
N GLY A 57 27.62 34.26 16.67
CA GLY A 57 26.90 33.64 15.56
C GLY A 57 27.83 32.79 14.70
N GLU A 58 27.48 31.52 14.52
CA GLU A 58 28.20 30.59 13.63
C GLU A 58 27.31 30.19 12.44
N LEU A 59 27.78 30.44 11.22
CA LEU A 59 27.12 29.98 10.01
C LEU A 59 27.38 28.48 9.82
N LEU A 60 26.29 27.71 9.73
CA LEU A 60 26.33 26.27 9.53
C LEU A 60 26.48 25.96 8.03
N ARG A 61 27.74 25.80 7.59
CA ARG A 61 28.12 25.37 6.24
C ARG A 61 28.45 23.89 6.25
N ASP A 62 27.47 23.01 6.45
CA ASP A 62 27.70 21.58 6.24
C ASP A 62 27.42 21.20 4.77
N GLU A 63 28.22 20.31 4.20
CA GLU A 63 28.07 19.82 2.82
C GLU A 63 26.74 19.07 2.61
N SER A 64 26.10 18.65 3.72
CA SER A 64 24.76 18.07 3.80
C SER A 64 23.62 19.06 3.55
N GLY A 65 23.92 20.37 3.52
CA GLY A 65 22.94 21.42 3.24
C GLY A 65 21.98 21.72 4.39
N PHE A 66 21.46 22.94 4.33
CA PHE A 66 20.32 23.52 5.05
C PHE A 66 19.24 22.55 5.58
N ASP A 67 18.97 21.45 4.86
CA ASP A 67 17.94 20.45 5.18
C ASP A 67 18.27 19.58 6.40
N ALA A 68 19.54 19.44 6.80
CA ALA A 68 19.95 18.59 7.93
C ALA A 68 19.66 19.22 9.32
N ILE A 69 19.46 20.54 9.38
CA ILE A 69 19.39 21.32 10.63
C ILE A 69 18.05 22.04 10.81
N ALA A 70 17.23 22.11 9.75
CA ALA A 70 15.84 22.52 9.88
C ALA A 70 15.16 21.69 11.00
N PRO A 71 14.34 22.30 11.87
CA PRO A 71 13.60 21.55 12.89
C PRO A 71 12.90 20.39 12.20
N VAL A 72 13.16 19.15 12.64
CA VAL A 72 12.67 17.91 12.02
C VAL A 72 11.22 18.12 11.59
N GLN A 73 11.04 18.48 10.31
CA GLN A 73 9.71 18.67 9.78
C GLN A 73 9.11 17.28 9.84
N LYS A 74 7.96 17.15 10.50
CA LYS A 74 7.21 15.88 10.48
C LYS A 74 7.18 15.42 9.03
N ASP A 75 7.65 14.20 8.78
CA ASP A 75 7.57 13.55 7.47
C ASP A 75 6.15 13.78 6.93
N GLU A 76 6.00 14.19 5.67
CA GLU A 76 4.71 14.66 5.16
C GLU A 76 3.61 13.60 5.29
N ARG A 77 4.03 12.33 5.35
CA ARG A 77 3.20 11.14 5.59
C ARG A 77 2.56 11.13 6.98
N MET A 78 3.20 11.77 7.96
CA MET A 78 2.80 11.84 9.37
C MET A 78 1.91 13.04 9.72
N MET A 79 1.63 13.90 8.73
CA MET A 79 0.71 15.02 8.91
C MET A 79 -0.74 14.53 8.83
N GLN A 80 -1.58 15.04 9.74
CA GLN A 80 -3.01 14.77 9.69
C GLN A 80 -3.66 15.49 8.50
N LEU A 81 -4.83 15.03 8.05
CA LEU A 81 -5.55 15.66 6.94
C LEU A 81 -5.78 17.17 7.13
N GLY A 82 -6.04 17.62 8.35
CA GLY A 82 -6.20 19.04 8.67
C GLY A 82 -4.92 19.85 8.49
N GLU A 83 -3.80 19.30 8.97
CA GLU A 83 -2.46 19.90 8.86
C GLU A 83 -2.00 19.97 7.40
N LEU A 84 -2.24 18.90 6.62
CA LEU A 84 -1.93 18.85 5.18
C LEU A 84 -2.68 19.94 4.41
N ASN A 85 -3.99 20.10 4.64
CA ASN A 85 -4.78 21.12 3.94
C ASN A 85 -4.37 22.55 4.33
N ALA A 86 -4.00 22.77 5.59
CA ALA A 86 -3.45 24.05 6.03
C ALA A 86 -2.13 24.35 5.31
N LYS A 87 -1.22 23.36 5.24
CA LYS A 87 0.07 23.50 4.56
C LYS A 87 -0.07 23.74 3.06
N ILE A 88 -1.00 23.07 2.39
CA ILE A 88 -1.33 23.33 0.98
C ILE A 88 -1.74 24.79 0.79
N GLY A 89 -2.62 25.32 1.65
CA GLY A 89 -3.06 26.72 1.56
C GLY A 89 -1.96 27.74 1.86
N GLU A 90 -1.02 27.42 2.74
CA GLU A 90 0.18 28.25 2.99
C GLU A 90 1.10 28.28 1.77
N LEU A 91 1.44 27.12 1.22
CA LEU A 91 2.34 26.99 0.08
C LEU A 91 1.74 27.59 -1.19
N GLU A 92 0.42 27.45 -1.37
CA GLU A 92 -0.30 28.08 -2.47
C GLU A 92 -0.20 29.60 -2.40
N LYS A 93 -0.36 30.20 -1.21
CA LYS A 93 -0.20 31.65 -1.00
C LYS A 93 1.25 32.11 -1.22
N ALA A 94 2.21 31.27 -0.87
CA ALA A 94 3.64 31.54 -1.08
C ALA A 94 4.10 31.33 -2.53
N GLY A 95 3.26 30.76 -3.41
CA GLY A 95 3.63 30.41 -4.78
C GLY A 95 4.64 29.26 -4.87
N LEU A 96 4.74 28.43 -3.83
CA LEU A 96 5.66 27.30 -3.74
C LEU A 96 4.98 26.00 -4.22
N PRO A 97 5.76 25.01 -4.71
CA PRO A 97 5.20 23.73 -5.14
C PRO A 97 4.60 22.96 -3.96
N PHE A 98 3.32 22.59 -4.08
CA PHE A 98 2.56 21.86 -3.06
C PHE A 98 2.05 20.49 -3.54
N ALA A 99 2.49 20.02 -4.72
CA ALA A 99 2.01 18.78 -5.34
C ALA A 99 2.18 17.56 -4.41
N LYS A 100 3.32 17.47 -3.73
CA LYS A 100 3.63 16.43 -2.75
C LYS A 100 2.58 16.32 -1.63
N TYR A 101 2.13 17.45 -1.09
CA TYR A 101 1.10 17.48 -0.04
C TYR A 101 -0.29 17.10 -0.57
N GLN A 102 -0.62 17.48 -1.80
CA GLN A 102 -1.87 17.06 -2.44
C GLN A 102 -1.90 15.55 -2.71
N VAL A 103 -0.76 14.97 -3.08
CA VAL A 103 -0.62 13.52 -3.26
C VAL A 103 -0.92 12.79 -1.94
N GLU A 104 -0.33 13.22 -0.83
CA GLU A 104 -0.58 12.63 0.49
C GLU A 104 -2.05 12.75 0.93
N VAL A 105 -2.71 13.89 0.66
CA VAL A 105 -4.16 14.03 0.90
C VAL A 105 -4.95 12.97 0.13
N HIS A 106 -4.67 12.78 -1.15
CA HIS A 106 -5.39 11.77 -1.94
C HIS A 106 -5.02 10.34 -1.54
N LYS A 107 -3.79 10.10 -1.10
CA LYS A 107 -3.28 8.81 -0.63
C LYS A 107 -4.03 8.29 0.59
N LYS A 108 -4.31 9.18 1.56
CA LYS A 108 -5.11 8.87 2.77
C LYS A 108 -6.49 8.30 2.44
N PHE A 109 -7.07 8.62 1.28
CA PHE A 109 -8.34 8.03 0.82
C PHE A 109 -8.19 6.87 -0.17
N ALA A 110 -7.25 6.98 -1.11
CA ALA A 110 -7.06 6.01 -2.17
C ALA A 110 -6.63 4.64 -1.62
N ILE A 111 -5.73 4.61 -0.63
CA ILE A 111 -5.21 3.37 -0.07
C ILE A 111 -6.29 2.59 0.71
N PRO A 112 -7.11 3.19 1.58
CA PRO A 112 -8.25 2.50 2.18
C PRO A 112 -9.26 1.97 1.16
N ILE A 113 -9.61 2.78 0.16
CA ILE A 113 -10.58 2.40 -0.88
C ILE A 113 -10.08 1.19 -1.70
N ALA A 114 -8.76 1.00 -1.80
CA ALA A 114 -8.15 -0.16 -2.42
C ALA A 114 -8.71 -1.47 -1.87
N SER A 115 -8.92 -1.58 -0.55
CA SER A 115 -9.46 -2.79 0.08
C SER A 115 -10.84 -3.18 -0.47
N LEU A 116 -11.69 -2.18 -0.73
CA LEU A 116 -13.00 -2.38 -1.33
C LEU A 116 -12.87 -2.80 -2.80
N VAL A 117 -12.02 -2.14 -3.57
CA VAL A 117 -11.74 -2.47 -4.98
C VAL A 117 -11.18 -3.90 -5.12
N MET A 118 -10.26 -4.26 -4.23
CA MET A 118 -9.63 -5.58 -4.12
C MET A 118 -10.64 -6.67 -3.77
N ALA A 119 -11.55 -6.40 -2.83
CA ALA A 119 -12.66 -7.32 -2.55
C ALA A 119 -13.57 -7.50 -3.77
N LEU A 120 -13.92 -6.40 -4.46
CA LEU A 120 -14.81 -6.45 -5.62
C LEU A 120 -14.24 -7.29 -6.76
N ILE A 121 -12.93 -7.20 -7.04
CA ILE A 121 -12.29 -8.02 -8.07
C ILE A 121 -12.11 -9.48 -7.65
N ALA A 122 -11.95 -9.77 -6.36
CA ALA A 122 -11.92 -11.15 -5.85
C ALA A 122 -13.26 -11.88 -6.05
N LEU A 123 -14.40 -11.21 -5.92
CA LEU A 123 -15.73 -11.85 -6.05
C LEU A 123 -15.92 -12.62 -7.37
N PRO A 124 -15.78 -12.01 -8.57
CA PRO A 124 -15.93 -12.73 -9.82
C PRO A 124 -14.83 -13.76 -10.06
N LEU A 125 -13.67 -13.64 -9.42
CA LEU A 125 -12.57 -14.61 -9.54
C LEU A 125 -12.77 -15.82 -8.61
N GLY A 126 -13.30 -15.61 -7.40
CA GLY A 126 -13.51 -16.65 -6.39
C GLY A 126 -14.77 -17.48 -6.62
N VAL A 127 -15.84 -16.89 -7.17
CA VAL A 127 -17.11 -17.58 -7.44
C VAL A 127 -17.01 -18.45 -8.70
N SER A 128 -16.10 -19.42 -8.75
CA SER A 128 -15.98 -20.34 -9.89
C SER A 128 -16.78 -21.63 -9.66
N THR A 129 -17.58 -22.05 -10.64
CA THR A 129 -18.30 -23.34 -10.64
C THR A 129 -17.49 -24.50 -11.23
N LYS A 130 -16.36 -24.22 -11.90
CA LYS A 130 -15.47 -25.25 -12.50
C LYS A 130 -14.29 -25.54 -11.55
N ARG A 131 -13.87 -26.82 -11.46
CA ARG A 131 -12.81 -27.29 -10.53
C ARG A 131 -11.40 -26.77 -10.89
N HIS A 132 -11.05 -26.68 -12.18
CA HIS A 132 -9.70 -26.28 -12.65
C HIS A 132 -9.44 -24.77 -12.59
N THR A 133 -10.48 -23.95 -12.48
CA THR A 133 -10.40 -22.49 -12.58
C THR A 133 -10.10 -21.79 -11.25
N LYS A 134 -10.02 -22.54 -10.13
CA LYS A 134 -9.70 -21.98 -8.80
C LYS A 134 -8.25 -21.50 -8.70
N ALA A 135 -7.29 -22.29 -9.17
CA ALA A 135 -5.88 -21.92 -9.19
C ALA A 135 -5.63 -20.67 -10.06
N THR A 136 -6.33 -20.57 -11.18
CA THR A 136 -6.26 -19.39 -12.06
C THR A 136 -6.76 -18.12 -11.38
N GLY A 137 -7.78 -18.21 -10.52
CA GLY A 137 -8.27 -17.06 -9.74
C GLY A 137 -7.20 -16.47 -8.81
N TYR A 138 -6.44 -17.32 -8.11
CA TYR A 138 -5.32 -16.88 -7.28
C TYR A 138 -4.19 -16.26 -8.12
N LEU A 139 -3.83 -16.89 -9.24
CA LEU A 139 -2.78 -16.37 -10.12
C LEU A 139 -3.17 -14.99 -10.73
N VAL A 140 -4.43 -14.82 -11.12
CA VAL A 140 -4.94 -13.51 -11.56
C VAL A 140 -4.88 -12.49 -10.43
N ALA A 141 -5.25 -12.86 -9.20
CA ALA A 141 -5.17 -11.93 -8.07
C ALA A 141 -3.74 -11.49 -7.77
N ILE A 142 -2.75 -12.39 -7.82
CA ILE A 142 -1.34 -12.02 -7.67
C ILE A 142 -0.94 -10.98 -8.74
N GLY A 143 -1.33 -11.20 -10.00
CA GLY A 143 -1.08 -10.23 -11.08
C GLY A 143 -1.78 -8.88 -10.86
N VAL A 144 -3.03 -8.90 -10.39
CA VAL A 144 -3.79 -7.69 -10.06
C VAL A 144 -3.13 -6.92 -8.92
N ILE A 145 -2.68 -7.60 -7.86
CA ILE A 145 -1.96 -6.99 -6.74
C ILE A 145 -0.69 -6.32 -7.27
N ALA A 146 0.16 -7.06 -7.99
CA ALA A 146 1.42 -6.54 -8.51
C ALA A 146 1.21 -5.30 -9.40
N ILE A 147 0.26 -5.36 -10.33
CA ILE A 147 -0.09 -4.23 -11.20
C ILE A 147 -0.60 -3.05 -10.36
N TYR A 148 -1.45 -3.30 -9.37
CA TYR A 148 -2.02 -2.23 -8.54
C TYR A 148 -0.95 -1.44 -7.80
N TYR A 149 -0.01 -2.11 -7.11
CA TYR A 149 1.05 -1.41 -6.36
C TYR A 149 2.05 -0.72 -7.29
N GLN A 150 2.37 -1.32 -8.44
CA GLN A 150 3.19 -0.64 -9.46
C GLN A 150 2.51 0.65 -9.94
N PHE A 151 1.19 0.66 -10.12
CA PHE A 151 0.47 1.87 -10.53
C PHE A 151 0.45 2.94 -9.43
N ILE A 152 0.30 2.56 -8.17
CA ILE A 152 0.33 3.50 -7.04
C ILE A 152 1.72 4.14 -6.90
N GLU A 153 2.79 3.34 -6.86
CA GLU A 153 4.15 3.86 -6.68
C GLU A 153 4.59 4.78 -7.82
N ASN A 154 4.28 4.42 -9.08
CA ASN A 154 4.59 5.30 -10.22
C ASN A 154 3.64 6.50 -10.30
N GLY A 155 2.37 6.32 -9.94
CA GLY A 155 1.38 7.40 -9.91
C GLY A 155 1.74 8.48 -8.88
N GLU A 156 2.24 8.06 -7.71
CA GLU A 156 2.79 8.93 -6.67
C GLU A 156 3.99 9.73 -7.22
N LYS A 157 5.02 9.05 -7.73
CA LYS A 157 6.22 9.69 -8.28
C LYS A 157 5.91 10.71 -9.38
N PHE A 158 5.09 10.32 -10.36
CA PHE A 158 4.71 11.23 -11.45
C PHE A 158 3.85 12.40 -10.99
N ALA A 159 3.08 12.23 -9.92
CA ALA A 159 2.30 13.32 -9.36
C ALA A 159 3.14 14.29 -8.54
N GLU A 160 4.12 13.80 -7.78
CA GLU A 160 5.08 14.62 -7.05
C GLU A 160 5.96 15.46 -7.99
N GLU A 161 6.37 14.88 -9.12
CA GLU A 161 7.12 15.58 -10.19
C GLU A 161 6.25 16.56 -11.00
N GLY A 162 4.93 16.59 -10.77
CA GLY A 162 4.00 17.47 -11.49
C GLY A 162 3.70 17.04 -12.93
N VAL A 163 4.07 15.82 -13.34
CA VAL A 163 3.78 15.26 -14.68
C VAL A 163 2.29 14.97 -14.83
N ILE A 164 1.67 14.46 -13.76
CA ILE A 164 0.22 14.20 -13.67
C ILE A 164 -0.35 14.88 -12.44
N SER A 165 -1.66 15.17 -12.43
CA SER A 165 -2.32 15.69 -11.23
C SER A 165 -2.29 14.67 -10.09
N ALA A 166 -2.16 15.14 -8.84
CA ALA A 166 -2.24 14.31 -7.63
C ALA A 166 -3.49 13.42 -7.58
N TRP A 167 -4.65 13.95 -8.00
CA TRP A 167 -5.89 13.18 -8.09
C TRP A 167 -5.75 11.98 -9.04
N LEU A 168 -5.27 12.20 -10.26
CA LEU A 168 -5.11 11.13 -11.23
C LEU A 168 -4.06 10.10 -10.78
N GLY A 169 -2.91 10.56 -10.27
CA GLY A 169 -1.84 9.68 -9.80
C GLY A 169 -2.32 8.68 -8.74
N MET A 170 -3.08 9.15 -7.75
CA MET A 170 -3.51 8.31 -6.64
C MET A 170 -4.77 7.47 -6.94
N TRP A 171 -5.67 7.94 -7.82
CA TRP A 171 -6.94 7.26 -8.08
C TRP A 171 -6.93 6.34 -9.29
N MET A 172 -5.97 6.50 -10.21
CA MET A 172 -5.93 5.75 -11.47
C MET A 172 -5.97 4.23 -11.25
N ALA A 173 -5.18 3.71 -10.30
CA ALA A 173 -5.15 2.28 -10.00
C ALA A 173 -6.54 1.76 -9.55
N ASN A 174 -7.18 2.48 -8.63
CA ASN A 174 -8.50 2.16 -8.11
C ASN A 174 -9.59 2.21 -9.18
N ILE A 175 -9.55 3.22 -10.05
CA ILE A 175 -10.51 3.35 -11.16
C ILE A 175 -10.36 2.20 -12.15
N LEU A 176 -9.11 1.85 -12.52
CA LEU A 176 -8.83 0.78 -13.47
C LEU A 176 -9.26 -0.58 -12.92
N VAL A 177 -8.81 -0.93 -11.71
CA VAL A 177 -9.12 -2.23 -11.08
C VAL A 177 -10.60 -2.30 -10.71
N GLY A 178 -11.19 -1.22 -10.19
CA GLY A 178 -12.62 -1.14 -9.85
C GLY A 178 -13.51 -1.24 -11.08
N GLY A 179 -13.15 -0.57 -12.18
CA GLY A 179 -13.83 -0.69 -13.47
C GLY A 179 -13.77 -2.12 -14.01
N ALA A 180 -12.61 -2.76 -13.95
CA ALA A 180 -12.45 -4.16 -14.31
C ALA A 180 -13.31 -5.10 -13.43
N ALA A 181 -13.35 -4.87 -12.11
CA ALA A 181 -14.16 -5.62 -11.17
C ALA A 181 -15.65 -5.55 -11.50
N LEU A 182 -16.17 -4.33 -11.69
CA LEU A 182 -17.57 -4.09 -12.06
C LEU A 182 -17.92 -4.71 -13.42
N PHE A 183 -17.02 -4.58 -14.39
CA PHE A 183 -17.18 -5.20 -15.71
C PHE A 183 -17.29 -6.73 -15.60
N LEU A 184 -16.38 -7.37 -14.86
CA LEU A 184 -16.39 -8.82 -14.65
C LEU A 184 -17.65 -9.29 -13.91
N LEU A 185 -18.06 -8.58 -12.84
CA LEU A 185 -19.29 -8.85 -12.11
C LEU A 185 -20.54 -8.74 -13.00
N ARG A 186 -20.63 -7.66 -13.80
CA ARG A 186 -21.77 -7.43 -14.71
C ARG A 186 -21.85 -8.50 -15.81
N ARG A 187 -20.71 -8.98 -16.32
CA ARG A 187 -20.70 -10.08 -17.30
C ARG A 187 -21.13 -11.40 -16.68
N LYS A 188 -20.62 -11.70 -15.47
CA LYS A 188 -20.97 -12.91 -14.73
C LYS A 188 -22.46 -12.97 -14.37
N ALA A 189 -23.04 -11.82 -14.02
CA ALA A 189 -24.47 -11.69 -13.76
C ALA A 189 -25.34 -11.88 -15.00
N ARG A 190 -24.81 -11.68 -16.21
CA ARG A 190 -25.52 -11.90 -17.48
C ARG A 190 -25.33 -13.32 -18.03
N GLU A 191 -24.86 -14.26 -17.20
CA GLU A 191 -24.61 -15.69 -17.51
C GLU A 191 -23.72 -15.94 -18.74
N LYS A 192 -23.07 -14.90 -19.27
CA LYS A 192 -22.02 -15.06 -20.27
C LYS A 192 -20.80 -15.55 -19.52
N ASP A 193 -20.57 -16.87 -19.55
CA ASP A 193 -19.32 -17.52 -19.14
C ASP A 193 -18.13 -16.80 -19.79
N PHE A 194 -17.58 -15.79 -19.11
CA PHE A 194 -16.37 -15.11 -19.54
C PHE A 194 -15.22 -15.90 -18.95
N GLY A 195 -14.72 -16.86 -19.73
CA GLY A 195 -13.54 -17.64 -19.37
C GLY A 195 -12.28 -16.79 -19.40
N VAL A 196 -12.11 -15.89 -18.42
CA VAL A 196 -10.80 -15.25 -18.13
C VAL A 196 -9.77 -16.36 -17.97
N SER A 197 -10.15 -17.42 -17.24
CA SER A 197 -9.36 -18.65 -17.13
C SER A 197 -9.04 -19.29 -18.47
N ASP A 198 -10.02 -19.46 -19.36
CA ASP A 198 -9.80 -20.11 -20.65
C ASP A 198 -8.91 -19.26 -21.56
N ARG A 199 -9.01 -17.94 -21.48
CA ARG A 199 -8.20 -17.01 -22.27
C ARG A 199 -6.78 -16.90 -21.73
N MET A 200 -6.63 -16.91 -20.41
CA MET A 200 -5.34 -16.90 -19.73
C MET A 200 -4.62 -18.23 -19.87
N LEU A 201 -5.32 -19.36 -19.75
CA LEU A 201 -4.76 -20.68 -20.07
C LEU A 201 -4.31 -20.74 -21.53
N ARG A 202 -5.09 -20.21 -22.48
CA ARG A 202 -4.61 -20.07 -23.88
C ARG A 202 -3.41 -19.13 -24.03
N CYS A 203 -3.34 -18.05 -23.24
CA CYS A 203 -2.20 -17.14 -23.26
C CYS A 203 -0.95 -17.79 -22.67
N LEU A 204 -1.10 -18.54 -21.57
CA LEU A 204 -0.06 -19.36 -20.98
C LEU A 204 0.36 -20.47 -21.93
N ASP A 205 -0.56 -21.21 -22.54
CA ASP A 205 -0.27 -22.21 -23.58
C ASP A 205 0.45 -21.57 -24.77
N TRP A 206 0.12 -20.33 -25.13
CA TRP A 206 0.82 -19.58 -26.18
C TRP A 206 2.23 -19.13 -25.74
N LEU A 207 2.40 -18.64 -24.50
CA LEU A 207 3.68 -18.21 -23.93
C LEU A 207 4.61 -19.41 -23.69
N TYR A 208 4.11 -20.47 -23.04
CA TYR A 208 4.81 -21.74 -22.82
C TYR A 208 5.03 -22.49 -24.13
N GLY A 209 4.06 -22.50 -25.06
CA GLY A 209 4.22 -23.10 -26.39
C GLY A 209 5.27 -22.40 -27.26
N ARG A 210 5.57 -21.12 -26.97
CA ARG A 210 6.69 -20.40 -27.60
C ARG A 210 8.03 -20.74 -26.96
N ALA A 211 8.06 -21.10 -25.68
CA ALA A 211 9.26 -21.58 -24.96
C ALA A 211 9.56 -23.07 -25.18
N LEU A 212 8.53 -23.89 -25.39
CA LEU A 212 8.60 -25.35 -25.60
C LEU A 212 8.44 -25.74 -27.07
N LYS A 213 8.93 -24.91 -28.00
CA LYS A 213 8.98 -25.20 -29.43
C LYS A 213 9.91 -26.39 -29.79
N THR A 214 10.43 -27.10 -28.79
CA THR A 214 11.22 -28.33 -28.89
C THR A 214 10.41 -29.60 -28.55
N TRP A 215 9.17 -29.51 -28.07
CA TRP A 215 8.39 -30.68 -27.62
C TRP A 215 7.33 -31.19 -28.61
N ASP A 216 7.34 -30.68 -29.85
CA ASP A 216 6.30 -30.91 -30.86
C ASP A 216 6.37 -32.29 -31.55
N THR A 217 6.84 -33.34 -30.88
CA THR A 217 6.92 -34.70 -31.46
C THR A 217 6.10 -35.78 -30.76
N TRP A 218 5.49 -35.56 -29.59
CA TRP A 218 4.76 -36.64 -28.90
C TRP A 218 3.38 -36.23 -28.34
N GLY A 219 2.31 -36.51 -29.11
CA GLY A 219 0.94 -36.60 -28.57
C GLY A 219 -0.19 -36.45 -29.61
N PRO A 220 -1.12 -37.42 -29.76
CA PRO A 220 -2.13 -37.42 -30.81
C PRO A 220 -3.24 -36.38 -30.60
N ARG A 221 -3.58 -35.70 -31.70
CA ARG A 221 -4.41 -34.48 -31.79
C ARG A 221 -5.93 -34.69 -31.78
N ASN A 222 -6.43 -35.79 -31.21
CA ASN A 222 -7.86 -36.13 -31.23
C ASN A 222 -8.43 -36.31 -29.82
N GLY A 223 -8.68 -35.19 -29.12
CA GLY A 223 -9.57 -35.17 -27.96
C GLY A 223 -11.04 -35.15 -28.39
N PRO A 224 -11.96 -35.86 -27.72
CA PRO A 224 -13.35 -35.94 -28.14
C PRO A 224 -14.04 -34.57 -28.06
N ARG A 225 -14.61 -34.12 -29.18
CA ARG A 225 -15.48 -32.93 -29.24
C ARG A 225 -16.69 -33.16 -28.33
N ARG A 226 -16.66 -32.57 -27.12
CA ARG A 226 -17.79 -32.56 -26.20
C ARG A 226 -18.90 -31.69 -26.79
N LYS A 227 -19.98 -32.32 -27.27
CA LYS A 227 -21.19 -31.60 -27.71
C LYS A 227 -21.71 -30.78 -26.52
N SER A 228 -21.74 -29.47 -26.69
CA SER A 228 -22.47 -28.54 -25.82
C SER A 228 -23.93 -28.97 -25.84
N ILE A 229 -24.40 -29.56 -24.74
CA ILE A 229 -25.83 -29.72 -24.49
C ILE A 229 -26.32 -28.29 -24.24
N LYS A 230 -26.97 -27.70 -25.23
CA LYS A 230 -27.76 -26.49 -25.05
C LYS A 230 -28.97 -26.89 -24.21
N ALA A 231 -28.85 -26.75 -22.89
CA ALA A 231 -30.02 -26.79 -22.02
C ALA A 231 -30.86 -25.56 -22.36
N SER A 232 -31.91 -25.75 -23.14
CA SER A 232 -32.94 -24.73 -23.37
C SER A 232 -33.76 -24.59 -22.09
N ILE A 233 -33.32 -23.69 -21.21
CA ILE A 233 -34.10 -23.26 -20.07
C ILE A 233 -35.21 -22.33 -20.61
N PRO A 234 -36.48 -22.48 -20.20
CA PRO A 234 -37.57 -21.63 -20.66
C PRO A 234 -37.26 -20.17 -20.39
N SER A 235 -37.26 -19.36 -21.45
CA SER A 235 -37.15 -17.91 -21.42
C SER A 235 -38.43 -17.31 -20.87
N GLY A 236 -38.62 -17.35 -19.55
CA GLY A 236 -39.86 -16.90 -18.93
C GLY A 236 -39.80 -16.60 -17.44
N VAL A 237 -38.61 -16.38 -16.85
CA VAL A 237 -38.51 -15.92 -15.46
C VAL A 237 -38.19 -14.44 -15.45
N GLY A 238 -39.25 -13.64 -15.32
CA GLY A 238 -39.19 -12.19 -15.21
C GLY A 238 -38.24 -11.74 -14.11
N VAL A 239 -37.25 -10.94 -14.48
CA VAL A 239 -36.33 -10.23 -13.59
C VAL A 239 -37.08 -9.04 -13.00
N SER A 240 -37.96 -9.27 -12.03
CA SER A 240 -38.60 -8.19 -11.29
C SER A 240 -38.96 -8.64 -9.88
N ASN A 241 -37.94 -8.73 -9.03
CA ASN A 241 -38.09 -8.53 -7.59
C ASN A 241 -36.72 -8.30 -6.94
N ILE A 242 -36.23 -7.07 -6.98
CA ILE A 242 -35.19 -6.55 -6.06
C ILE A 242 -35.87 -6.18 -4.72
N ARG A 243 -36.72 -7.07 -4.20
CA ARG A 243 -37.38 -6.90 -2.90
C ARG A 243 -36.96 -8.04 -2.00
N GLY A 244 -35.98 -7.74 -1.14
CA GLY A 244 -35.58 -8.66 -0.07
C GLY A 244 -34.13 -8.53 0.39
N LEU A 245 -33.60 -7.32 0.58
CA LEU A 245 -32.37 -7.09 1.33
C LEU A 245 -32.59 -7.32 2.85
N ARG A 246 -33.26 -8.40 3.27
CA ARG A 246 -33.36 -8.74 4.69
C ARG A 246 -32.04 -9.39 5.12
N PHE A 247 -31.22 -8.62 5.80
CA PHE A 247 -30.07 -9.08 6.58
C PHE A 247 -30.55 -9.24 8.04
N PRO A 248 -30.18 -10.30 8.78
CA PRO A 248 -29.27 -11.41 8.43
C PRO A 248 -29.99 -12.74 8.07
N ARG A 249 -29.50 -13.44 7.03
CA ARG A 249 -29.86 -14.83 6.68
C ARG A 249 -28.74 -15.82 7.06
N ILE A 250 -29.02 -17.13 6.96
CA ILE A 250 -28.04 -18.22 7.18
C ILE A 250 -26.79 -18.04 6.29
N LEU A 251 -26.98 -17.63 5.03
CA LEU A 251 -25.89 -17.34 4.09
C LEU A 251 -24.98 -16.21 4.58
N ASP A 252 -25.58 -15.13 5.08
CA ASP A 252 -24.85 -13.95 5.53
C ASP A 252 -23.96 -14.31 6.73
N ARG A 253 -24.50 -15.06 7.70
CA ARG A 253 -23.75 -15.56 8.86
C ARG A 253 -22.61 -16.49 8.45
N LEU A 254 -22.82 -17.35 7.45
CA LEU A 254 -21.79 -18.27 6.97
C LEU A 254 -20.63 -17.52 6.34
N VAL A 255 -20.90 -16.59 5.41
CA VAL A 255 -19.86 -15.80 4.73
C VAL A 255 -19.11 -14.93 5.73
N LEU A 256 -19.82 -14.24 6.62
CA LEU A 256 -19.21 -13.40 7.66
C LEU A 256 -18.32 -14.23 8.60
N SER A 257 -18.80 -15.40 9.04
CA SER A 257 -18.02 -16.27 9.93
C SER A 257 -16.79 -16.84 9.24
N GLN A 258 -16.87 -17.20 7.95
CA GLN A 258 -15.71 -17.65 7.20
C GLN A 258 -14.71 -16.51 7.01
N PHE A 259 -15.16 -15.32 6.62
CA PHE A 259 -14.31 -14.14 6.45
C PHE A 259 -13.60 -13.77 7.76
N ALA A 260 -14.33 -13.71 8.88
CA ALA A 260 -13.77 -13.36 10.20
C ALA A 260 -12.71 -14.35 10.71
N ARG A 261 -12.73 -15.61 10.24
CA ARG A 261 -11.69 -16.60 10.55
C ARG A 261 -10.50 -16.53 9.60
N ILE A 262 -10.76 -16.33 8.31
CA ILE A 262 -9.73 -16.38 7.26
C ILE A 262 -8.94 -15.09 7.18
N PHE A 263 -9.59 -13.93 7.27
CA PHE A 263 -8.94 -12.63 7.10
C PHE A 263 -7.81 -12.39 8.11
N PRO A 264 -7.97 -12.61 9.43
CA PRO A 264 -6.88 -12.42 10.37
C PRO A 264 -5.70 -13.37 10.13
N MET A 265 -5.95 -14.61 9.69
CA MET A 265 -4.89 -15.57 9.36
C MET A 265 -4.11 -15.12 8.12
N ALA A 266 -4.81 -14.64 7.08
CA ALA A 266 -4.18 -14.10 5.88
C ALA A 266 -3.37 -12.84 6.17
N LEU A 267 -3.94 -11.91 6.96
CA LEU A 267 -3.26 -10.69 7.37
C LEU A 267 -2.01 -10.99 8.19
N LEU A 268 -2.12 -11.86 9.22
CA LEU A 268 -0.98 -12.24 10.05
C LEU A 268 0.13 -12.88 9.22
N GLY A 269 -0.21 -13.80 8.30
CA GLY A 269 0.78 -14.42 7.43
C GLY A 269 1.52 -13.40 6.56
N LEU A 270 0.80 -12.43 5.98
CA LEU A 270 1.41 -11.36 5.17
C LEU A 270 2.25 -10.39 6.00
N VAL A 271 1.78 -10.00 7.19
CA VAL A 271 2.53 -9.11 8.09
C VAL A 271 3.81 -9.79 8.56
N VAL A 272 3.75 -11.06 8.98
CA VAL A 272 4.95 -11.81 9.37
C VAL A 272 5.92 -11.96 8.21
N MET A 273 5.41 -12.24 7.00
CA MET A 273 6.24 -12.31 5.79
C MET A 273 6.94 -10.96 5.52
N TRP A 274 6.21 -9.85 5.63
CA TRP A 274 6.80 -8.51 5.46
C TRP A 274 7.85 -8.21 6.53
N LEU A 275 7.52 -8.41 7.82
CA LEU A 275 8.43 -8.17 8.93
C LEU A 275 9.72 -8.98 8.80
N THR A 276 9.63 -10.20 8.27
CA THR A 276 10.80 -11.04 8.02
C THR A 276 11.69 -10.44 6.95
N GLY A 277 11.12 -9.90 5.86
CA GLY A 277 11.88 -9.18 4.83
C GLY A 277 12.58 -7.94 5.38
N GLU A 278 11.83 -7.10 6.10
CA GLU A 278 12.37 -5.87 6.71
C GLU A 278 13.48 -6.17 7.72
N TYR A 279 13.30 -7.21 8.55
CA TYR A 279 14.33 -7.66 9.48
C TYR A 279 15.60 -8.09 8.74
N LEU A 280 15.48 -8.89 7.67
CA LEU A 280 16.64 -9.38 6.91
C LEU A 280 17.40 -8.24 6.23
N GLU A 281 16.71 -7.22 5.73
CA GLU A 281 17.33 -6.08 5.05
C GLU A 281 18.05 -5.14 6.02
N ARG A 282 17.53 -4.94 7.24
CA ARG A 282 18.07 -3.97 8.21
C ARG A 282 18.91 -4.58 9.32
N ALA A 283 18.92 -5.90 9.45
CA ALA A 283 19.68 -6.58 10.49
C ALA A 283 21.18 -6.25 10.42
N ASP A 284 21.78 -6.35 9.24
CA ASP A 284 23.23 -6.17 9.06
C ASP A 284 23.69 -4.75 9.40
N ASP A 285 22.91 -3.73 9.03
CA ASP A 285 23.17 -2.32 9.36
C ASP A 285 23.18 -2.10 10.88
N VAL A 286 22.21 -2.69 11.59
CA VAL A 286 22.09 -2.51 13.04
C VAL A 286 23.15 -3.30 13.80
N TYR A 287 23.51 -4.50 13.34
CA TYR A 287 24.58 -5.28 13.93
C TYR A 287 25.96 -4.65 13.70
N SER A 288 26.21 -4.13 12.50
CA SER A 288 27.46 -3.44 12.18
C SER A 288 27.64 -2.12 12.93
N ALA A 289 26.54 -1.42 13.24
CA ALA A 289 26.52 -0.24 14.09
C ALA A 289 26.73 -0.53 15.59
N GLY A 290 26.84 -1.80 16.01
CA GLY A 290 27.01 -2.19 17.42
C GLY A 290 25.77 -1.94 18.29
N ALA A 291 24.61 -1.70 17.69
CA ALA A 291 23.38 -1.39 18.40
C ALA A 291 22.74 -2.64 19.03
N SER A 292 21.98 -2.43 20.09
CA SER A 292 21.26 -3.49 20.78
C SER A 292 20.21 -4.13 19.89
N ARG A 293 20.12 -5.48 19.89
CA ARG A 293 19.11 -6.25 19.13
C ARG A 293 17.66 -5.82 19.36
N TRP A 294 17.38 -5.21 20.51
CA TRP A 294 16.05 -4.70 20.86
C TRP A 294 15.64 -3.48 20.04
N VAL A 295 16.61 -2.70 19.55
CA VAL A 295 16.37 -1.53 18.70
C VAL A 295 15.67 -1.94 17.39
N ILE A 296 16.03 -3.09 16.82
CA ILE A 296 15.37 -3.62 15.63
C ILE A 296 13.90 -3.94 15.93
N LEU A 297 13.63 -4.58 17.07
CA LEU A 297 12.26 -4.94 17.45
C LEU A 297 11.39 -3.71 17.71
N GLU A 298 11.96 -2.67 18.31
CA GLU A 298 11.31 -1.38 18.50
C GLU A 298 11.04 -0.68 17.16
N TYR A 299 12.04 -0.64 16.27
CA TYR A 299 11.89 -0.14 14.90
C TYR A 299 10.77 -0.85 14.12
N LEU A 300 10.75 -2.19 14.17
CA LEU A 300 9.72 -3.00 13.52
C LEU A 300 8.34 -2.74 14.13
N ALA A 301 8.25 -2.53 15.45
CA ALA A 301 6.99 -2.19 16.11
C ALA A 301 6.47 -0.82 15.64
N PHE A 302 7.34 0.17 15.45
CA PHE A 302 6.97 1.47 14.89
C PHE A 302 6.53 1.40 13.42
N GLN A 303 7.05 0.44 12.64
CA GLN A 303 6.60 0.24 11.26
C GLN A 303 5.24 -0.49 11.15
N LEU A 304 4.75 -1.16 12.19
CA LEU A 304 3.52 -1.97 12.11
C LEU A 304 2.31 -1.23 11.52
N PRO A 305 1.99 0.02 11.91
CA PRO A 305 0.86 0.76 11.33
C PRO A 305 0.97 0.95 9.82
N LEU A 306 2.19 1.21 9.32
CA LEU A 306 2.46 1.36 7.89
C LEU A 306 2.32 0.02 7.16
N ILE A 307 2.89 -1.05 7.71
CA ILE A 307 2.79 -2.41 7.16
C ILE A 307 1.33 -2.85 7.09
N LEU A 308 0.53 -2.60 8.13
CA LEU A 308 -0.90 -2.91 8.14
C LEU A 308 -1.65 -2.18 7.02
N THR A 309 -1.36 -0.89 6.84
CA THR A 309 -2.01 -0.07 5.80
C THR A 309 -1.73 -0.62 4.39
N MET A 310 -0.55 -1.18 4.15
CA MET A 310 -0.20 -1.79 2.86
C MET A 310 -0.69 -3.24 2.73
N THR A 311 -0.76 -4.01 3.80
CA THR A 311 -1.12 -5.43 3.75
C THR A 311 -2.62 -5.72 3.81
N ILE A 312 -3.44 -4.83 4.39
CA ILE A 312 -4.91 -5.02 4.48
C ILE A 312 -5.58 -5.23 3.11
N PRO A 313 -5.31 -4.45 2.04
CA PRO A 313 -5.92 -4.69 0.73
C PRO A 313 -5.55 -6.06 0.14
N ILE A 314 -4.31 -6.50 0.33
CA ILE A 314 -3.79 -7.80 -0.12
C ILE A 314 -4.43 -8.94 0.69
N ALA A 315 -4.51 -8.80 2.01
CA ALA A 315 -5.19 -9.76 2.87
C ALA A 315 -6.68 -9.88 2.50
N THR A 316 -7.30 -8.77 2.11
CA THR A 316 -8.71 -8.71 1.73
C THR A 316 -8.99 -9.49 0.43
N ILE A 317 -8.23 -9.28 -0.64
CA ILE A 317 -8.42 -10.02 -1.91
C ILE A 317 -8.24 -11.53 -1.67
N LEU A 318 -7.23 -11.92 -0.88
CA LEU A 318 -6.96 -13.31 -0.55
C LEU A 318 -8.07 -13.92 0.30
N ALA A 319 -8.53 -13.23 1.34
CA ALA A 319 -9.60 -13.71 2.21
C ALA A 319 -10.90 -13.91 1.43
N VAL A 320 -11.30 -12.94 0.60
CA VAL A 320 -12.49 -13.05 -0.26
C VAL A 320 -12.34 -14.22 -1.23
N LEU A 321 -11.20 -14.38 -1.89
CA LEU A 321 -10.94 -15.52 -2.77
C LEU A 321 -11.05 -16.86 -2.06
N ILE A 322 -10.42 -17.00 -0.89
CA ILE A 322 -10.43 -18.25 -0.12
C ILE A 322 -11.84 -18.57 0.35
N VAL A 323 -12.61 -17.60 0.88
CA VAL A 323 -14.00 -17.78 1.29
C VAL A 323 -14.83 -18.33 0.13
N PHE A 324 -14.85 -17.67 -1.03
CA PHE A 324 -15.65 -18.13 -2.16
C PHE A 324 -15.12 -19.42 -2.79
N SER A 325 -13.81 -19.66 -2.73
CA SER A 325 -13.19 -20.91 -3.17
C SER A 325 -13.60 -22.10 -2.30
N LEU A 326 -13.71 -21.90 -0.97
CA LEU A 326 -14.19 -22.89 0.00
C LEU A 326 -15.69 -23.14 -0.15
N MET A 327 -16.51 -22.09 -0.27
CA MET A 327 -17.94 -22.26 -0.56
C MET A 327 -18.18 -23.00 -1.88
N SER A 328 -17.37 -22.72 -2.90
CA SER A 328 -17.39 -23.45 -4.17
C SER A 328 -16.96 -24.91 -3.99
N LYS A 329 -15.98 -25.19 -3.09
CA LYS A 329 -15.48 -26.55 -2.83
C LYS A 329 -16.56 -27.42 -2.18
N HIS A 330 -17.36 -26.84 -1.29
CA HIS A 330 -18.46 -27.52 -0.60
C HIS A 330 -19.79 -27.46 -1.39
N ASN A 331 -19.77 -27.05 -2.66
CA ASN A 331 -20.95 -26.87 -3.52
C ASN A 331 -22.01 -25.89 -2.99
N GLU A 332 -21.69 -25.07 -1.97
CA GLU A 332 -22.60 -24.09 -1.38
C GLU A 332 -22.94 -22.97 -2.39
N VAL A 333 -21.96 -22.54 -3.19
CA VAL A 333 -22.19 -21.56 -4.26
C VAL A 333 -23.23 -22.06 -5.27
N VAL A 334 -23.13 -23.34 -5.67
CA VAL A 334 -24.06 -23.94 -6.64
C VAL A 334 -25.45 -24.07 -6.03
N ALA A 335 -25.56 -24.48 -4.77
CA ALA A 335 -26.82 -24.57 -4.05
C ALA A 335 -27.53 -23.22 -3.92
N VAL A 336 -26.78 -22.17 -3.57
CA VAL A 336 -27.29 -20.80 -3.39
C VAL A 336 -27.79 -20.22 -4.72
N LEU A 337 -27.03 -20.40 -5.80
CA LEU A 337 -27.44 -19.94 -7.13
C LEU A 337 -28.64 -20.74 -7.69
N ALA A 338 -28.70 -22.05 -7.44
CA ALA A 338 -29.84 -22.89 -7.83
C ALA A 338 -31.14 -22.49 -7.11
N GLY A 339 -31.03 -21.94 -5.90
CA GLY A 339 -32.15 -21.34 -5.17
C GLY A 339 -32.64 -20.00 -5.72
N GLY A 340 -32.16 -19.57 -6.90
CA GLY A 340 -32.60 -18.33 -7.57
C GLY A 340 -32.01 -17.05 -6.97
N THR A 341 -31.02 -17.15 -6.08
CA THR A 341 -30.36 -15.97 -5.53
C THR A 341 -29.32 -15.43 -6.51
N SER A 342 -29.23 -14.10 -6.60
CA SER A 342 -28.28 -13.46 -7.51
C SER A 342 -26.84 -13.53 -6.98
N VAL A 343 -25.86 -13.53 -7.89
CA VAL A 343 -24.43 -13.45 -7.57
C VAL A 343 -24.10 -12.22 -6.71
N PHE A 344 -24.80 -11.09 -6.94
CA PHE A 344 -24.64 -9.88 -6.15
C PHE A 344 -25.09 -10.06 -4.69
N ARG A 345 -26.18 -10.80 -4.46
CA ARG A 345 -26.64 -11.09 -3.10
C ARG A 345 -25.71 -12.05 -2.37
N LEU A 346 -25.13 -13.02 -3.08
CA LEU A 346 -24.10 -13.92 -2.55
C LEU A 346 -22.83 -13.14 -2.13
N ALA A 347 -22.46 -12.11 -2.89
CA ALA A 347 -21.30 -11.28 -2.63
C ALA A 347 -21.48 -10.26 -1.48
N ALA A 348 -22.69 -9.70 -1.32
CA ALA A 348 -22.94 -8.59 -0.41
C ALA A 348 -22.46 -8.80 1.04
N PRO A 349 -22.65 -9.97 1.68
CA PRO A 349 -22.18 -10.20 3.05
C PRO A 349 -20.65 -10.15 3.19
N ALA A 350 -19.89 -10.46 2.14
CA ALA A 350 -18.45 -10.36 2.15
C ALA A 350 -17.95 -8.91 2.07
N LEU A 351 -18.75 -7.98 1.54
CA LEU A 351 -18.39 -6.55 1.44
C LEU A 351 -18.60 -5.80 2.75
N VAL A 352 -19.54 -6.23 3.60
CA VAL A 352 -19.81 -5.60 4.90
C VAL A 352 -18.55 -5.49 5.78
N PRO A 353 -17.78 -6.57 6.05
CA PRO A 353 -16.58 -6.46 6.85
C PRO A 353 -15.49 -5.67 6.13
N VAL A 354 -15.45 -5.67 4.79
CA VAL A 354 -14.46 -4.90 4.02
C VAL A 354 -14.71 -3.40 4.11
N ILE A 355 -15.96 -2.95 4.11
CA ILE A 355 -16.31 -1.54 4.33
C ILE A 355 -15.86 -1.10 5.73
N LEU A 356 -16.08 -1.95 6.74
CA LEU A 356 -15.61 -1.68 8.11
C LEU A 356 -14.06 -1.63 8.18
N LEU A 357 -13.37 -2.56 7.52
CA LEU A 357 -11.90 -2.57 7.43
C LEU A 357 -11.36 -1.33 6.70
N THR A 358 -12.06 -0.86 5.66
CA THR A 358 -11.72 0.38 4.95
C THR A 358 -11.74 1.59 5.89
N GLY A 359 -12.77 1.68 6.75
CA GLY A 359 -12.85 2.74 7.77
C GLY A 359 -11.74 2.65 8.83
N ILE A 360 -11.43 1.43 9.29
CA ILE A 360 -10.32 1.20 10.24
C ILE A 360 -8.99 1.59 9.61
N GLN A 361 -8.74 1.18 8.36
CA GLN A 361 -7.52 1.49 7.63
C GLN A 361 -7.33 2.99 7.43
N TYR A 362 -8.41 3.72 7.09
CA TYR A 362 -8.39 5.19 7.05
C TYR A 362 -7.99 5.78 8.41
N GLY A 363 -8.59 5.29 9.50
CA GLY A 363 -8.25 5.75 10.86
C GLY A 363 -6.78 5.50 11.23
N ILE A 364 -6.23 4.34 10.88
CA ILE A 364 -4.80 4.06 11.07
C ILE A 364 -3.94 5.05 10.27
N SER A 365 -4.32 5.30 9.01
CA SER A 365 -3.57 6.17 8.10
C SER A 365 -3.65 7.67 8.40
N ASP A 366 -4.64 8.12 9.16
CA ASP A 366 -4.82 9.55 9.48
C ASP A 366 -4.35 9.90 10.90
N TYR A 367 -4.50 8.97 11.86
CA TYR A 367 -4.18 9.24 13.27
C TYR A 367 -2.88 8.58 13.77
N ILE A 368 -2.45 7.47 13.16
CA ILE A 368 -1.34 6.66 13.69
C ILE A 368 -0.11 6.77 12.78
N VAL A 369 -0.31 6.61 11.47
CA VAL A 369 0.69 6.88 10.43
C VAL A 369 0.66 8.36 10.16
#